data_AF-A0A948WRT4-F1
#
_entry.id   AF-A0A948WRT4-F1
#
_cell.length_a   1.000
_cell.length_b   1.000
_cell.length_c   1.000
_cell.angle_alpha   90.00
_cell.angle_beta   90.00
_cell.angle_gamma   90.00
#
_symmetry.space_group_name_H-M   'P 1'
#
loop_
_entity.id
_entity.type
_entity.pdbx_description
1 polymer ?
#
loop_
_entity_poly.entity_id
_entity_poly.type
_entity_poly.pdbx_seq_one_letter_code
_entity_poly.pdbx_strand_id
1 'polypeptide(L)'
;MNLTQKEKNLLKDIQNEEKLCAEKYHKAAENACDPKLQQLFEDLEQAELNHYDTITQMMNGTVPVLKPQASKKNQTTQQQEDLKSTATRSQKKSDKYLLSDLLGTEKYVSSVYNTAVFEFSDPQARQTLAAIQQQEQQHGKRISDYMQANNLYC
;
A
#
# COMPACT_ATOMS: atom_id res chain seq x y z
N MET A 1 3.92 0.47 25.48
CA MET A 1 4.78 1.46 24.77
C MET A 1 4.52 2.84 25.33
N ASN A 2 5.53 3.67 25.58
CA ASN A 2 5.35 5.06 26.01
C ASN A 2 5.71 6.00 24.87
N LEU A 3 4.70 6.47 24.13
CA LEU A 3 4.89 7.35 22.98
C LEU A 3 5.11 8.80 23.42
N THR A 4 6.09 9.46 22.80
CA THR A 4 6.23 10.92 22.87
C THR A 4 5.08 11.61 22.13
N GLN A 5 4.88 12.92 22.36
CA GLN A 5 3.87 13.67 21.62
C GLN A 5 4.13 13.70 20.10
N LYS A 6 5.41 13.76 19.70
CA LYS A 6 5.81 13.71 18.29
C LYS A 6 5.43 12.36 17.65
N GLU A 7 5.76 11.25 18.31
CA GLU A 7 5.41 9.91 17.83
C GLU A 7 3.90 9.69 17.75
N LYS A 8 3.12 10.22 18.71
CA LYS A 8 1.65 10.17 18.64
C LYS A 8 1.10 10.92 17.43
N ASN A 9 1.65 12.10 17.12
CA ASN A 9 1.23 12.87 15.94
C ASN A 9 1.58 12.13 14.66
N LEU A 10 2.80 11.57 14.56
CA LEU A 10 3.23 10.78 13.41
C LEU A 10 2.32 9.56 13.17
N LEU A 11 1.95 8.81 14.21
CA LEU A 11 1.03 7.67 14.05
C LEU A 11 -0.37 8.13 13.64
N LYS A 12 -0.83 9.26 14.15
CA LYS A 12 -2.13 9.81 13.74
C LYS A 12 -2.13 10.22 12.28
N ASP A 13 -1.05 10.84 11.81
CA ASP A 13 -0.90 11.22 10.40
C ASP A 13 -0.87 9.95 9.53
N ILE A 14 -0.04 8.96 9.88
CA ILE A 14 -0.01 7.66 9.18
C ILE A 14 -1.39 7.01 9.17
N GLN A 15 -2.08 6.93 10.32
CA GLN A 15 -3.41 6.32 10.40
C GLN A 15 -4.42 6.99 9.46
N ASN A 16 -4.36 8.32 9.30
CA ASN A 16 -5.22 9.03 8.36
C ASN A 16 -4.86 8.70 6.90
N GLU A 17 -3.57 8.60 6.60
CA GLU A 17 -3.09 8.22 5.26
C GLU A 17 -3.50 6.79 4.90
N GLU A 18 -3.36 5.81 5.80
CA GLU A 18 -3.82 4.42 5.58
C GLU A 18 -5.31 4.36 5.26
N LYS A 19 -6.11 5.09 6.06
CA LYS A 19 -7.55 5.15 5.86
C LYS A 19 -7.90 5.75 4.51
N LEU A 20 -7.25 6.85 4.14
CA LEU A 20 -7.47 7.50 2.86
C LEU A 20 -7.01 6.60 1.70
N CYS A 21 -5.89 5.91 1.84
CA CYS A 21 -5.36 4.98 0.85
C CYS A 21 -6.34 3.82 0.60
N ALA A 22 -6.84 3.19 1.67
CA ALA A 22 -7.88 2.17 1.59
C ALA A 22 -9.14 2.68 0.87
N GLU A 23 -9.65 3.86 1.25
CA GLU A 23 -10.83 4.46 0.59
C GLU A 23 -10.59 4.78 -0.89
N LYS A 24 -9.36 5.16 -1.27
CA LYS A 24 -8.99 5.38 -2.66
C LYS A 24 -8.94 4.08 -3.44
N TYR A 25 -8.36 3.01 -2.89
CA TYR A 25 -8.35 1.70 -3.53
C TYR A 25 -9.76 1.16 -3.72
N HIS A 26 -10.61 1.28 -2.70
CA HIS A 26 -12.02 0.91 -2.78
C HIS A 26 -12.72 1.56 -3.98
N LYS A 27 -12.63 2.90 -4.06
CA LYS A 27 -13.22 3.67 -5.17
C LYS A 27 -12.58 3.30 -6.51
N ALA A 28 -11.28 3.06 -6.55
CA ALA A 28 -10.60 2.67 -7.78
C ALA A 28 -11.02 1.28 -8.24
N ALA A 29 -11.26 0.33 -7.34
CA ALA A 29 -11.79 -0.99 -7.65
C ALA A 29 -13.20 -0.88 -8.29
N GLU A 30 -14.09 -0.07 -7.71
CA GLU A 30 -15.43 0.17 -8.29
C GLU A 30 -15.39 0.79 -9.70
N ASN A 31 -14.34 1.58 -10.00
CA ASN A 31 -14.22 2.33 -11.25
C ASN A 31 -13.27 1.70 -12.28
N ALA A 32 -12.49 0.69 -11.90
CA ALA A 32 -11.59 0.00 -12.81
C ALA A 32 -12.39 -0.79 -13.84
N CYS A 33 -11.93 -0.77 -15.09
CA CYS A 33 -12.59 -1.44 -16.20
C CYS A 33 -12.10 -2.86 -16.42
N ASP A 34 -10.84 -3.14 -16.09
CA ASP A 34 -10.24 -4.46 -16.20
C ASP A 34 -10.47 -5.29 -14.92
N PRO A 35 -11.06 -6.49 -14.99
CA PRO A 35 -11.31 -7.31 -13.80
C PRO A 35 -10.07 -7.70 -13.01
N LYS A 36 -8.90 -7.84 -13.66
CA LYS A 36 -7.65 -8.13 -12.94
C LYS A 36 -7.16 -6.92 -12.17
N LEU A 37 -7.40 -5.73 -12.71
CA LEU A 37 -7.12 -4.48 -12.02
C LEU A 37 -8.06 -4.24 -10.84
N GLN A 38 -9.35 -4.56 -10.99
CA GLN A 38 -10.31 -4.53 -9.88
C GLN A 38 -9.81 -5.41 -8.72
N GLN A 39 -9.47 -6.68 -9.00
CA GLN A 39 -8.92 -7.59 -7.99
C GLN A 39 -7.63 -7.07 -7.36
N LEU A 40 -6.72 -6.49 -8.16
CA LEU A 40 -5.49 -5.90 -7.64
C LEU A 40 -5.79 -4.77 -6.65
N PHE A 41 -6.77 -3.91 -6.94
CA PHE A 41 -7.16 -2.82 -6.04
C PHE A 41 -7.86 -3.33 -4.77
N GLU A 42 -8.72 -4.35 -4.86
CA GLU A 42 -9.32 -4.98 -3.68
C GLU A 42 -8.27 -5.63 -2.76
N ASP A 43 -7.28 -6.31 -3.34
CA ASP A 43 -6.17 -6.90 -2.58
C ASP A 43 -5.35 -5.84 -1.84
N LEU A 44 -5.13 -4.70 -2.49
CA LEU A 44 -4.37 -3.58 -1.92
C LEU A 44 -5.17 -2.83 -0.86
N GLU A 45 -6.48 -2.59 -1.09
CA GLU A 45 -7.40 -2.06 -0.07
C GLU A 45 -7.30 -2.87 1.23
N GLN A 46 -7.35 -4.19 1.13
CA GLN A 46 -7.27 -5.05 2.31
C GLN A 46 -5.91 -4.97 3.02
N ALA A 47 -4.82 -4.72 2.29
CA ALA A 47 -3.51 -4.49 2.87
C ALA A 47 -3.46 -3.16 3.65
N GLU A 48 -3.95 -2.06 3.07
CA GLU A 48 -4.06 -0.75 3.73
C GLU A 48 -4.93 -0.83 5.01
N LEU A 49 -6.03 -1.58 4.98
CA LEU A 49 -6.86 -1.80 6.18
C LEU A 49 -6.10 -2.54 7.29
N ASN A 50 -5.24 -3.51 6.93
CA ASN A 50 -4.39 -4.19 7.91
C ASN A 50 -3.32 -3.25 8.50
N HIS A 51 -2.78 -2.34 7.68
CA HIS A 51 -1.85 -1.31 8.14
C HIS A 51 -2.56 -0.34 9.09
N TYR A 52 -3.75 0.16 8.73
CA TYR A 52 -4.60 1.00 9.58
C TYR A 52 -4.82 0.36 10.97
N ASP A 53 -5.18 -0.91 11.01
CA ASP A 53 -5.41 -1.64 12.27
C ASP A 53 -4.11 -1.79 13.08
N THR A 54 -2.99 -2.03 12.41
CA THR A 54 -1.67 -2.12 13.04
C THR A 54 -1.28 -0.80 13.70
N ILE A 55 -1.45 0.32 12.99
CA ILE A 55 -1.15 1.66 13.51
C ILE A 55 -2.10 2.02 14.66
N THR A 56 -3.38 1.64 14.55
CA THR A 56 -4.36 1.80 15.63
C THR A 56 -3.94 1.06 16.91
N GLN A 57 -3.42 -0.17 16.78
CA GLN A 57 -2.87 -0.92 17.92
C GLN A 57 -1.65 -0.21 18.54
N MET A 58 -0.75 0.32 17.71
CA MET A 58 0.42 1.08 18.17
C MET A 58 0.02 2.34 18.94
N MET A 59 -0.98 3.08 18.45
CA MET A 59 -1.54 4.26 19.14
C MET A 59 -2.14 3.88 20.50
N ASN A 60 -2.73 2.69 20.61
CA ASN A 60 -3.25 2.14 21.87
C ASN A 60 -2.17 1.50 22.76
N GLY A 61 -0.88 1.65 22.40
CA GLY A 61 0.27 1.24 23.22
C GLY A 61 0.74 -0.20 23.00
N THR A 62 0.16 -0.90 22.02
CA THR A 62 0.52 -2.28 21.65
C THR A 62 1.33 -2.27 20.36
N VAL A 63 2.56 -2.77 20.40
CA VAL A 63 3.36 -2.97 19.18
C VAL A 63 3.20 -4.42 18.75
N PRO A 64 2.42 -4.72 17.69
CA PRO A 64 2.29 -6.07 17.22
C PRO A 64 3.66 -6.58 16.75
N VAL A 65 4.00 -7.79 17.18
CA VAL A 65 5.12 -8.52 16.59
C VAL A 65 4.64 -8.93 15.21
N LEU A 66 5.11 -8.23 14.18
CA LEU A 66 4.96 -8.71 12.82
C LEU A 66 5.69 -10.05 12.75
N LYS A 67 4.93 -11.14 12.79
CA LYS A 67 5.48 -12.45 12.44
C LYS A 67 6.07 -12.26 11.05
N PRO A 68 7.32 -12.69 10.79
CA PRO A 68 7.76 -12.84 9.41
C PRO A 68 6.65 -13.64 8.76
N GLN A 69 5.92 -13.05 7.81
CA GLN A 69 5.02 -13.82 7.00
C GLN A 69 5.94 -14.89 6.42
N ALA A 70 5.81 -16.12 6.93
CA ALA A 70 6.41 -17.29 6.32
C ALA A 70 6.00 -17.14 4.88
N SER A 71 6.99 -16.89 4.02
CA SER A 71 6.78 -16.47 2.65
C SER A 71 5.87 -17.49 2.02
N LYS A 72 4.55 -17.25 2.04
CA LYS A 72 3.60 -17.97 1.22
C LYS A 72 4.01 -17.51 -0.15
N LYS A 73 4.90 -18.32 -0.75
CA LYS A 73 5.62 -18.08 -2.00
C LYS A 73 5.37 -16.68 -2.52
N ASN A 74 6.32 -15.79 -2.25
CA ASN A 74 6.72 -14.74 -3.17
C ASN A 74 5.95 -14.84 -4.50
N GLN A 75 4.82 -14.14 -4.59
CA GLN A 75 4.15 -13.84 -5.86
C GLN A 75 4.99 -12.79 -6.62
N THR A 76 6.32 -12.84 -6.50
CA THR A 76 7.26 -11.98 -7.23
C THR A 76 7.53 -12.50 -8.64
N THR A 77 6.69 -13.40 -9.15
CA THR A 77 6.69 -13.75 -10.56
C THR A 77 5.29 -14.21 -10.99
N GLN A 78 4.29 -13.34 -10.85
CA GLN A 78 3.16 -13.45 -11.76
C GLN A 78 3.74 -13.25 -13.16
N GLN A 79 3.75 -14.31 -13.98
CA GLN A 79 4.27 -14.22 -15.35
C GLN A 79 3.62 -13.02 -16.03
N GLN A 80 4.41 -12.22 -16.74
CA GLN A 80 3.97 -10.97 -17.35
C GLN A 80 2.75 -11.14 -18.29
N GLU A 81 2.53 -12.36 -18.81
CA GLU A 81 1.33 -12.77 -19.53
C GLU A 81 0.04 -12.71 -18.68
N ASP A 82 0.12 -13.05 -17.40
CA ASP A 82 -1.05 -13.10 -16.49
C ASP A 82 -1.57 -11.71 -16.12
N LEU A 83 -0.73 -10.66 -16.24
CA LEU A 83 -1.12 -9.27 -15.99
C LEU A 83 -1.69 -8.56 -17.23
N LYS A 84 -1.70 -9.21 -18.41
CA LYS A 84 -2.28 -8.60 -19.61
C LYS A 84 -3.79 -8.38 -19.45
N SER A 85 -4.18 -7.13 -19.61
CA SER A 85 -5.56 -6.65 -19.58
C SER A 85 -6.26 -6.90 -20.91
N THR A 86 -7.51 -7.35 -20.81
CA THR A 86 -8.44 -7.54 -21.94
C THR A 86 -9.29 -6.30 -22.23
N ALA A 87 -9.13 -5.22 -21.46
CA ALA A 87 -9.89 -3.99 -21.61
C ALA A 87 -9.61 -3.31 -22.98
N THR A 88 -10.60 -2.60 -23.49
CA THR A 88 -10.47 -1.80 -24.72
C THR A 88 -9.50 -0.63 -24.54
N ARG A 89 -9.06 -0.04 -25.64
CA ARG A 89 -8.15 1.13 -25.59
C ARG A 89 -8.72 2.30 -24.79
N SER A 90 -10.03 2.54 -24.87
CA SER A 90 -10.70 3.61 -24.12
C SER A 90 -10.70 3.32 -22.62
N GLN A 91 -11.06 2.09 -22.24
CA GLN A 91 -11.04 1.62 -20.85
C GLN A 91 -9.64 1.68 -20.24
N LYS A 92 -8.62 1.23 -20.99
CA LYS A 92 -7.21 1.33 -20.56
C LYS A 92 -6.76 2.76 -20.28
N LYS A 93 -7.35 3.77 -20.93
CA LYS A 93 -7.07 5.19 -20.62
C LYS A 93 -7.65 5.60 -19.27
N SER A 94 -8.84 5.13 -18.91
CA SER A 94 -9.44 5.32 -17.58
C SER A 94 -8.61 4.61 -16.51
N ASP A 95 -8.28 3.35 -16.73
CA ASP A 95 -7.49 2.54 -15.80
C ASP A 95 -6.10 3.15 -15.57
N LYS A 96 -5.46 3.69 -16.63
CA LYS A 96 -4.17 4.40 -16.51
C LYS A 96 -4.24 5.60 -15.56
N TYR A 97 -5.35 6.33 -15.53
CA TYR A 97 -5.51 7.45 -14.59
C TYR A 97 -5.53 6.96 -13.14
N LEU A 98 -6.36 5.94 -12.85
CA LEU A 98 -6.47 5.33 -11.51
C LEU A 98 -5.12 4.80 -11.02
N LEU A 99 -4.42 4.04 -11.88
CA LEU A 99 -3.08 3.50 -11.59
C LEU A 99 -2.06 4.61 -11.31
N SER A 100 -2.11 5.72 -12.04
CA SER A 100 -1.16 6.83 -11.85
C SER A 100 -1.40 7.58 -10.54
N ASP A 101 -2.67 7.80 -10.16
CA ASP A 101 -3.02 8.43 -8.88
C ASP A 101 -2.62 7.56 -7.69
N LEU A 102 -2.94 6.27 -7.74
CA LEU A 102 -2.61 5.33 -6.67
C LEU A 102 -1.09 5.09 -6.56
N LEU A 103 -0.37 5.01 -7.68
CA LEU A 103 1.10 4.95 -7.64
C LEU A 103 1.72 6.21 -7.00
N GLY A 104 1.12 7.37 -7.22
CA GLY A 104 1.51 8.61 -6.54
C GLY A 104 1.23 8.56 -5.04
N THR A 105 0.06 8.04 -4.66
CA THR A 105 -0.35 7.84 -3.26
C THR A 105 0.63 6.90 -2.54
N GLU A 106 0.93 5.73 -3.10
CA GLU A 106 1.88 4.76 -2.52
C GLU A 106 3.27 5.35 -2.26
N LYS A 107 3.80 6.12 -3.23
CA LYS A 107 5.08 6.81 -3.08
C LYS A 107 5.04 7.82 -1.94
N TYR A 108 3.93 8.54 -1.80
CA TYR A 108 3.75 9.50 -0.72
C TYR A 108 3.67 8.80 0.64
N VAL A 109 2.78 7.81 0.80
CA VAL A 109 2.60 7.07 2.07
C VAL A 109 3.91 6.39 2.50
N SER A 110 4.63 5.74 1.56
CA SER A 110 5.94 5.16 1.84
C SER A 110 6.97 6.19 2.35
N SER A 111 6.89 7.44 1.89
CA SER A 111 7.76 8.54 2.37
C SER A 111 7.36 9.05 3.77
N VAL A 112 6.06 9.01 4.10
CA VAL A 112 5.57 9.32 5.46
C VAL A 112 6.09 8.28 6.44
N TYR A 113 6.02 6.99 6.09
CA TYR A 113 6.64 5.92 6.89
C TYR A 113 8.14 6.10 7.04
N ASN A 114 8.86 6.45 5.96
CA ASN A 114 10.30 6.70 6.03
C ASN A 114 10.63 7.71 7.13
N THR A 115 9.89 8.83 7.14
CA THR A 115 10.06 9.87 8.16
C THR A 115 9.80 9.31 9.56
N ALA A 116 8.71 8.58 9.77
CA ALA A 116 8.40 8.00 11.07
C ALA A 116 9.46 6.99 11.55
N VAL A 117 10.00 6.15 10.67
CA VAL A 117 11.06 5.17 11.01
C VAL A 117 12.33 5.85 11.54
N PHE A 118 12.67 7.04 11.02
CA PHE A 118 13.80 7.83 11.51
C PHE A 118 13.52 8.51 12.86
N GLU A 119 12.27 8.90 13.10
CA GLU A 119 11.88 9.73 14.24
C GLU A 119 11.47 8.92 15.49
N PHE A 120 11.04 7.67 15.30
CA PHE A 120 10.71 6.78 16.40
C PHE A 120 11.95 6.32 17.16
N SER A 121 11.87 6.29 18.49
CA SER A 121 12.99 5.88 19.34
C SER A 121 12.91 4.41 19.76
N ASP A 122 11.69 3.87 19.89
CA ASP A 122 11.45 2.48 20.29
C ASP A 122 11.86 1.49 19.18
N PRO A 123 12.81 0.56 19.42
CA PRO A 123 13.31 -0.32 18.37
C PRO A 123 12.25 -1.23 17.74
N GLN A 124 11.30 -1.71 18.53
CA GLN A 124 10.24 -2.60 18.04
C GLN A 124 9.25 -1.83 17.16
N ALA A 125 8.90 -0.61 17.57
CA ALA A 125 8.08 0.31 16.77
C ALA A 125 8.71 0.60 15.42
N ARG A 126 10.01 0.94 15.42
CA ARG A 126 10.77 1.20 14.19
C ARG A 126 10.76 0.01 13.26
N GLN A 127 10.94 -1.20 13.81
CA GLN A 127 10.89 -2.43 13.01
C GLN A 127 9.50 -2.65 12.38
N THR A 128 8.43 -2.43 13.15
CA THR A 128 7.06 -2.54 12.64
C THR A 128 6.80 -1.53 11.53
N LEU A 129 7.13 -0.25 11.74
CA LEU A 129 6.96 0.80 10.75
C LEU A 129 7.80 0.56 9.49
N ALA A 130 9.04 0.08 9.63
CA ALA A 130 9.92 -0.22 8.49
C ALA A 130 9.40 -1.41 7.66
N ALA A 131 8.81 -2.41 8.31
CA ALA A 131 8.20 -3.53 7.62
C ALA A 131 6.92 -3.14 6.88
N ILE A 132 6.13 -2.18 7.39
CA ILE A 132 4.99 -1.62 6.65
C ILE A 132 5.49 -0.77 5.48
N GLN A 133 6.50 0.09 5.69
CA GLN A 133 7.13 0.86 4.61
C GLN A 133 7.54 -0.02 3.42
N GLN A 134 8.11 -1.20 3.68
CA GLN A 134 8.49 -2.16 2.66
C GLN A 134 7.26 -2.74 1.91
N GLN A 135 6.13 -2.93 2.60
CA GLN A 135 4.87 -3.33 2.00
C GLN A 135 4.34 -2.23 1.05
N GLU A 136 4.38 -0.96 1.44
CA GLU A 136 3.98 0.16 0.54
C GLU A 136 4.83 0.23 -0.73
N GLN A 137 6.13 -0.02 -0.59
CA GLN A 137 7.02 -0.12 -1.76
C GLN A 137 6.62 -1.28 -2.68
N GLN A 138 6.20 -2.41 -2.09
CA GLN A 138 5.73 -3.57 -2.83
C GLN A 138 4.36 -3.32 -3.48
N HIS A 139 3.47 -2.55 -2.85
CA HIS A 139 2.20 -2.10 -3.45
C HIS A 139 2.46 -1.26 -4.71
N GLY A 140 3.31 -0.24 -4.58
CA GLY A 140 3.76 0.57 -5.70
C GLY A 140 4.40 -0.26 -6.82
N LYS A 141 5.17 -1.30 -6.47
CA LYS A 141 5.75 -2.25 -7.44
C LYS A 141 4.68 -3.07 -8.18
N ARG A 142 3.65 -3.58 -7.48
CA ARG A 142 2.53 -4.32 -8.10
C ARG A 142 1.77 -3.45 -9.11
N ILE A 143 1.49 -2.19 -8.74
CA ILE A 143 0.86 -1.21 -9.65
C ILE A 143 1.74 -0.99 -10.89
N SER A 144 3.03 -0.74 -10.66
CA SER A 144 4.02 -0.55 -11.72
C SER A 144 4.05 -1.75 -12.67
N ASP A 145 4.14 -2.98 -12.16
CA ASP A 145 4.19 -4.20 -12.96
C ASP A 145 2.95 -4.36 -13.86
N TYR A 146 1.75 -4.07 -13.33
CA TYR A 146 0.53 -4.06 -14.12
C TYR A 146 0.58 -3.00 -15.23
N MET A 147 1.05 -1.78 -14.92
CA MET A 147 1.24 -0.73 -15.93
C MET A 147 2.24 -1.17 -17.01
N GLN A 148 3.32 -1.87 -16.64
CA GLN A 148 4.32 -2.40 -17.57
C GLN A 148 3.74 -3.40 -18.54
N ALA A 149 3.05 -4.42 -18.01
CA ALA A 149 2.47 -5.49 -18.80
C ALA A 149 1.44 -4.97 -19.83
N ASN A 150 0.87 -3.80 -19.56
CA ASN A 150 -0.19 -3.19 -20.36
C ASN A 150 0.24 -1.95 -21.17
N ASN A 151 1.53 -1.62 -21.19
CA ASN A 151 2.08 -0.43 -21.86
C ASN A 151 1.38 0.87 -21.43
N LEU A 152 1.11 1.00 -20.11
CA LEU A 152 0.41 2.16 -19.54
C LEU A 152 1.34 3.20 -18.92
N TYR A 153 2.65 2.98 -18.92
CA TYR A 153 3.60 4.01 -18.49
C TYR A 153 3.59 5.24 -19.40
N CYS A 154 4.15 6.33 -18.88
CA CYS A 154 4.48 7.53 -19.64
C CYS A 154 5.95 7.45 -20.05
#